data_AF-A0A920M2V7-F1
#
_entry.id   AF-A0A920M2V7-F1
#
_cell.length_a   1.000
_cell.length_b   1.000
_cell.length_c   1.000
_cell.angle_alpha   90.00
_cell.angle_beta   90.00
_cell.angle_gamma   90.00
#
_symmetry.space_group_name_H-M   'P 1'
#
loop_
_entity.id
_entity.type
_entity.pdbx_description
1 polymer ?
#
loop_
_entity_poly.entity_id
_entity_poly.type
_entity_poly.pdbx_seq_one_letter_code
_entity_poly.pdbx_strand_id
1 'polypeptide(L)'
;MLEERPDWCISRQRSWGVPIPLIVHNETGELHPKQSSLFNEIADLIKTKGIESWSDVNLNEFIDDEENYHKTIDILDVWFDSGVTHFAVLDKLYGADLVADLYLEGSDQHRGWFQSSLLTGIAINGTAPYKSVLTHGFVVDEEGRKQSKSLGNVIAPQKFGIH
;
A
#
# COMPACT_ATOMS: atom_id res chain seq x y z
N MET A 1 -20.08 -7.95 -2.23
CA MET A 1 -18.88 -7.49 -1.48
C MET A 1 -17.89 -6.72 -2.35
N LEU A 2 -17.48 -7.23 -3.52
CA LEU A 2 -16.74 -6.44 -4.53
C LEU A 2 -17.70 -5.63 -5.42
N GLU A 3 -18.80 -6.21 -5.87
CA GLU A 3 -19.79 -5.57 -6.75
C GLU A 3 -20.49 -4.35 -6.14
N GLU A 4 -20.56 -4.28 -4.80
CA GLU A 4 -21.19 -3.18 -4.05
C GLU A 4 -20.15 -2.27 -3.38
N ARG A 5 -18.86 -2.47 -3.68
CA ARG A 5 -17.78 -1.72 -3.03
C ARG A 5 -17.77 -0.28 -3.58
N PRO A 6 -17.78 0.76 -2.71
CA PRO A 6 -17.57 2.12 -3.16
C PRO A 6 -16.12 2.33 -3.61
N ASP A 7 -15.86 3.45 -4.28
CA ASP A 7 -14.52 3.84 -4.67
C ASP A 7 -13.55 3.84 -3.47
N TRP A 8 -12.34 3.37 -3.73
CA TRP A 8 -11.30 3.34 -2.71
C TRP A 8 -10.57 4.67 -2.68
N CYS A 9 -10.86 5.48 -1.65
CA CYS A 9 -10.03 6.64 -1.33
C CYS A 9 -8.65 6.15 -0.83
N ILE A 10 -7.63 6.28 -1.68
CA ILE A 10 -6.25 5.85 -1.41
C ILE A 10 -5.38 6.92 -0.74
N SER A 11 -5.81 8.18 -0.68
CA SER A 11 -5.03 9.26 -0.07
C SER A 11 -5.31 9.41 1.43
N ARG A 12 -4.30 9.81 2.20
CA ARG A 12 -4.40 10.11 3.63
C ARG A 12 -3.60 11.37 3.96
N GLN A 13 -4.19 12.28 4.75
CA GLN A 13 -3.51 13.46 5.29
C GLN A 13 -2.77 13.08 6.59
N ARG A 14 -1.63 12.40 6.43
CA ARG A 14 -0.79 11.88 7.51
C ARG A 14 0.68 12.09 7.16
N SER A 15 1.54 12.15 8.17
CA SER A 15 2.97 12.44 7.98
C SER A 15 3.83 11.20 7.76
N TRP A 16 3.31 9.98 7.97
CA TRP A 16 4.12 8.75 7.88
C TRP A 16 3.49 7.74 6.92
N GLY A 17 4.15 7.52 5.78
CA GLY A 17 3.83 6.52 4.77
C GLY A 17 4.35 6.92 3.39
N VAL A 18 4.04 6.13 2.36
CA VAL A 18 4.53 6.38 0.99
C VAL A 18 3.82 7.61 0.40
N PRO A 19 4.53 8.63 -0.09
CA PRO A 19 3.91 9.84 -0.61
C PRO A 19 3.21 9.55 -1.94
N ILE A 20 2.19 10.34 -2.25
CA ILE A 20 1.58 10.39 -3.59
C ILE A 20 2.17 11.63 -4.27
N PRO A 21 3.20 11.50 -5.12
CA PRO A 21 3.97 12.65 -5.59
C PRO A 21 3.30 13.31 -6.79
N LEU A 22 2.19 14.01 -6.56
CA LEU A 22 1.48 14.78 -7.59
C LEU A 22 1.94 16.23 -7.57
N ILE A 23 2.06 16.79 -8.77
CA ILE A 23 2.27 18.22 -9.01
C ILE A 23 0.98 18.76 -9.62
N VAL A 24 0.35 19.71 -8.94
CA VAL A 24 -1.01 20.17 -9.22
C VAL A 24 -1.01 21.66 -9.50
N HIS A 25 -1.67 22.07 -10.57
CA HIS A 25 -1.77 23.47 -10.96
C HIS A 25 -2.60 24.25 -9.94
N ASN A 26 -2.11 25.44 -9.55
CA ASN A 26 -2.66 26.24 -8.47
C ASN A 26 -4.11 26.70 -8.74
N GLU A 27 -4.42 27.09 -9.98
CA GLU A 27 -5.76 27.59 -10.34
C GLU A 27 -6.72 26.50 -10.83
N THR A 28 -6.28 25.59 -11.72
CA THR A 28 -7.16 24.61 -12.36
C THR A 28 -7.34 23.33 -11.55
N GLY A 29 -6.40 23.01 -10.65
CA GLY A 29 -6.35 21.72 -9.97
C GLY A 29 -5.97 20.54 -10.87
N GLU A 30 -5.57 20.79 -12.11
CA GLU A 30 -5.11 19.75 -13.04
C GLU A 30 -3.69 19.29 -12.70
N LEU A 31 -3.38 18.03 -13.03
CA LEU A 31 -2.02 17.50 -12.89
C LEU A 31 -1.10 18.13 -13.93
N HIS A 32 0.17 18.31 -13.56
CA HIS A 32 1.19 18.77 -14.51
C HIS A 32 1.22 17.85 -15.76
N PRO A 33 1.31 18.39 -16.99
CA PRO A 33 1.23 17.57 -18.23
C PRO A 33 2.29 16.45 -18.33
N LYS A 34 3.41 16.61 -17.63
CA LYS A 34 4.50 15.62 -17.56
C LYS A 34 4.40 14.68 -16.34
N GLN A 35 3.28 14.63 -15.62
CA GLN A 35 3.16 13.89 -14.35
C GLN A 35 3.62 12.43 -14.46
N SER A 36 3.38 11.76 -15.59
CA SER A 36 3.84 10.39 -15.81
C SER A 36 5.36 10.21 -15.82
N SER A 37 6.13 11.15 -16.40
CA SER A 37 7.60 11.08 -16.35
C SER A 37 8.12 11.48 -14.97
N LEU A 38 7.51 12.50 -14.37
CA LEU A 38 7.83 12.98 -13.03
C LEU A 38 7.68 11.88 -11.97
N PHE A 39 6.68 11.00 -12.09
CA PHE A 39 6.56 9.84 -11.21
C PHE A 39 7.84 8.99 -11.16
N ASN A 40 8.48 8.75 -12.30
CA ASN A 40 9.69 7.95 -12.37
C ASN A 40 10.89 8.69 -11.75
N GLU A 41 11.05 9.98 -12.07
CA GLU A 41 12.12 10.82 -11.53
C GLU A 41 12.03 10.92 -10.01
N ILE A 42 10.83 11.10 -9.47
CA ILE A 42 10.58 11.18 -8.03
C ILE A 42 10.72 9.79 -7.38
N ALA A 43 10.31 8.71 -8.05
CA ALA A 43 10.54 7.36 -7.55
C ALA A 43 12.04 7.03 -7.43
N ASP A 44 12.86 7.45 -8.40
CA ASP A 44 14.32 7.30 -8.34
C ASP A 44 14.94 8.15 -7.22
N LEU A 45 14.43 9.36 -6.99
CA LEU A 45 14.81 10.17 -5.83
C LEU A 45 14.48 9.46 -4.52
N ILE A 46 13.25 8.96 -4.36
CA ILE A 46 12.80 8.25 -3.15
C ILE A 46 13.63 6.98 -2.93
N LYS A 47 13.95 6.25 -3.99
CA LYS A 47 14.80 5.06 -3.94
C LYS A 47 16.21 5.34 -3.41
N THR A 48 16.76 6.52 -3.70
CA THR A 48 18.12 6.90 -3.32
C THR A 48 18.21 7.65 -2.00
N LYS A 49 17.27 8.56 -1.74
CA LYS A 49 17.27 9.46 -0.56
C LYS A 49 16.24 9.10 0.51
N GLY A 50 15.37 8.13 0.25
CA GLY A 50 14.28 7.73 1.13
C GLY A 50 12.99 8.52 0.90
N ILE A 51 11.91 8.03 1.50
CA ILE A 51 10.54 8.56 1.34
C ILE A 51 10.42 10.04 1.72
N GLU A 52 11.10 10.47 2.78
CA GLU A 52 11.04 11.85 3.28
C GLU A 52 11.56 12.88 2.27
N SER A 53 12.37 12.43 1.29
CA SER A 53 12.93 13.32 0.26
C SER A 53 11.87 14.08 -0.52
N TRP A 54 10.67 13.53 -0.70
CA TRP A 54 9.57 14.22 -1.38
C TRP A 54 9.15 15.51 -0.65
N SER A 55 9.12 15.48 0.68
CA SER A 55 8.80 16.64 1.50
C SER A 55 9.81 17.78 1.29
N ASP A 56 11.06 17.45 0.97
CA ASP A 56 12.15 18.40 0.78
C ASP A 56 12.39 18.81 -0.68
N VAL A 57 11.69 18.19 -1.65
CA VAL A 57 11.82 18.53 -3.08
C VAL A 57 11.52 20.00 -3.34
N ASN A 58 12.43 20.66 -4.07
CA ASN A 58 12.18 21.94 -4.72
C ASN A 58 11.66 21.70 -6.14
N LEU A 59 10.48 22.25 -6.47
CA LEU A 59 9.82 21.98 -7.75
C LEU A 59 10.60 22.52 -8.96
N ASN A 60 11.39 23.58 -8.79
CA ASN A 60 12.21 24.15 -9.85
C ASN A 60 13.34 23.21 -10.34
N GLU A 61 13.61 22.12 -9.62
CA GLU A 61 14.54 21.08 -10.04
C GLU A 61 13.90 20.09 -11.03
N PHE A 62 12.57 20.10 -11.14
CA PHE A 62 11.78 19.13 -11.91
C PHE A 62 10.94 19.77 -13.02
N ILE A 63 10.52 21.02 -12.86
CA ILE A 63 9.68 21.77 -13.82
C ILE A 63 10.16 23.22 -13.94
N ASP A 64 9.91 23.84 -15.09
CA ASP A 64 10.36 25.20 -15.43
C ASP A 64 9.33 26.28 -15.09
N ASP A 65 8.10 25.89 -14.79
CA ASP A 65 6.92 26.73 -14.54
C ASP A 65 6.39 26.53 -13.11
N GLU A 66 7.29 26.28 -12.15
CA GLU A 66 6.96 25.85 -10.79
C GLU A 66 6.04 26.83 -10.05
N GLU A 67 6.08 28.12 -10.39
CA GLU A 67 5.24 29.15 -9.79
C GLU A 67 3.74 28.90 -10.00
N ASN A 68 3.38 28.14 -11.03
CA ASN A 68 1.99 27.80 -11.34
C ASN A 68 1.51 26.53 -10.66
N TYR A 69 2.38 25.82 -9.93
CA TYR A 69 2.08 24.51 -9.35
C TYR A 69 2.42 24.43 -7.86
N HIS A 70 1.83 23.43 -7.20
CA HIS A 70 2.20 22.99 -5.87
C HIS A 70 2.29 21.47 -5.82
N LYS A 71 3.07 20.96 -4.87
CA LYS A 71 3.17 19.52 -4.60
C LYS A 71 2.15 19.07 -3.57
N THR A 72 1.59 17.87 -3.75
CA THR A 72 0.74 17.23 -2.75
C THR A 72 1.58 16.65 -1.61
N ILE A 73 1.04 16.68 -0.39
CA ILE A 73 1.67 16.10 0.81
C ILE A 73 0.96 14.85 1.33
N ASP A 74 -0.07 14.40 0.61
CA ASP A 74 -0.82 13.20 0.96
C ASP A 74 0.04 11.95 0.77
N ILE A 75 -0.21 10.96 1.64
CA ILE A 75 0.39 9.63 1.55
C ILE A 75 -0.64 8.61 1.08
N LEU A 76 -0.15 7.45 0.63
CA LEU A 76 -0.96 6.28 0.33
C LEU A 76 -1.54 5.66 1.60
N ASP A 77 -2.73 5.08 1.44
CA ASP A 77 -3.35 4.19 2.40
C ASP A 77 -2.48 2.96 2.64
N VAL A 78 -2.32 2.54 3.90
CA VAL A 78 -1.48 1.37 4.26
C VAL A 78 -1.96 0.06 3.63
N TRP A 79 -3.26 -0.01 3.28
CA TRP A 79 -3.78 -1.13 2.51
C TRP A 79 -3.31 -1.14 1.06
N PHE A 80 -2.96 0.02 0.49
CA PHE A 80 -2.33 0.11 -0.82
C PHE A 80 -0.91 -0.45 -0.75
N ASP A 81 -0.12 0.00 0.22
CA ASP A 81 1.26 -0.45 0.42
C ASP A 81 1.34 -1.98 0.54
N SER A 82 0.50 -2.57 1.40
CA SER A 82 0.42 -4.02 1.55
C SER A 82 -0.21 -4.70 0.32
N GLY A 83 -1.18 -4.06 -0.32
CA GLY A 83 -1.87 -4.57 -1.50
C GLY A 83 -0.96 -4.75 -2.70
N VAL A 84 0.03 -3.87 -2.91
CA VAL A 84 0.97 -3.96 -4.04
C VAL A 84 2.15 -4.90 -3.81
N THR A 85 2.15 -5.71 -2.75
CA THR A 85 3.28 -6.62 -2.43
C THR A 85 3.51 -7.71 -3.47
N HIS A 86 2.49 -8.13 -4.24
CA HIS A 86 2.68 -9.01 -5.38
C HIS A 86 3.65 -8.42 -6.40
N PHE A 87 3.45 -7.15 -6.79
CA PHE A 87 4.33 -6.41 -7.67
C PHE A 87 5.66 -6.02 -7.01
N ALA A 88 5.60 -5.49 -5.77
CA ALA A 88 6.77 -4.93 -5.11
C ALA A 88 7.76 -5.99 -4.59
N VAL A 89 7.29 -7.23 -4.36
CA VAL A 89 8.08 -8.33 -3.77
C VAL A 89 8.10 -9.55 -4.68
N LEU A 90 6.94 -10.14 -5.01
CA LEU A 90 6.92 -11.41 -5.74
C LEU A 90 7.50 -11.26 -7.14
N ASP A 91 7.07 -10.24 -7.88
CA ASP A 91 7.56 -10.00 -9.24
C ASP A 91 9.07 -9.72 -9.26
N LYS A 92 9.58 -9.00 -8.26
CA LYS A 92 11.01 -8.72 -8.14
C LYS A 92 11.85 -9.95 -7.81
N LEU A 93 11.32 -10.88 -7.02
CA LEU A 93 12.05 -12.07 -6.58
C LEU A 93 11.94 -13.24 -7.56
N TYR A 94 10.80 -13.38 -8.22
CA TYR A 94 10.46 -14.59 -8.99
C TYR A 94 10.11 -14.31 -10.45
N GLY A 95 10.06 -13.05 -10.87
CA GLY A 95 9.72 -12.64 -12.23
C GLY A 95 8.31 -12.06 -12.34
N ALA A 96 8.11 -11.20 -13.33
CA ALA A 96 6.85 -10.50 -13.57
C ALA A 96 5.67 -11.45 -13.77
N ASP A 97 4.47 -10.97 -13.43
CA ASP A 97 3.19 -11.66 -13.60
C ASP A 97 3.07 -12.97 -12.78
N LEU A 98 3.85 -13.09 -11.70
CA LEU A 98 3.77 -14.27 -10.84
C LEU A 98 2.45 -14.26 -10.06
N VAL A 99 1.60 -15.27 -10.31
CA VAL A 99 0.41 -15.53 -9.51
C VAL A 99 0.74 -16.54 -8.43
N ALA A 100 0.68 -16.12 -7.16
CA ALA A 100 0.93 -17.00 -6.03
C ALA A 100 -0.07 -18.15 -5.98
N ASP A 101 0.37 -19.37 -5.64
CA ASP A 101 -0.58 -20.49 -5.51
C ASP A 101 -1.55 -20.29 -4.34
N LEU A 102 -1.08 -19.68 -3.25
CA LEU A 102 -1.84 -19.52 -2.02
C LEU A 102 -1.51 -18.21 -1.30
N TYR A 103 -2.54 -17.46 -0.92
CA TYR A 103 -2.49 -16.46 0.15
C TYR A 103 -3.11 -17.05 1.42
N LEU A 104 -2.45 -16.88 2.56
CA LEU A 104 -2.83 -17.47 3.85
C LEU A 104 -2.76 -16.41 4.95
N GLU A 105 -3.91 -16.01 5.50
CA GLU A 105 -3.97 -15.06 6.62
C GLU A 105 -5.24 -15.29 7.48
N GLY A 106 -5.39 -14.51 8.55
CA GLY A 106 -6.59 -14.49 9.37
C GLY A 106 -7.85 -14.05 8.60
N SER A 107 -9.02 -14.57 9.02
CA SER A 107 -10.32 -14.23 8.41
C SER A 107 -10.65 -12.73 8.33
N ASP A 108 -10.05 -11.88 9.16
CA ASP A 108 -10.18 -10.42 9.09
C ASP A 108 -9.62 -9.81 7.80
N GLN A 109 -8.73 -10.51 7.09
CA GLN A 109 -8.07 -10.00 5.89
C GLN A 109 -8.94 -10.02 4.64
N HIS A 110 -10.15 -10.60 4.67
CA HIS A 110 -11.11 -10.52 3.56
C HIS A 110 -11.49 -9.08 3.16
N ARG A 111 -11.50 -8.15 4.12
CA ARG A 111 -11.72 -6.71 3.88
C ARG A 111 -10.44 -5.88 3.90
N GLY A 112 -9.32 -6.52 4.25
CA GLY A 112 -8.00 -5.91 4.30
C GLY A 112 -7.15 -6.41 3.14
N TRP A 113 -6.07 -7.11 3.46
CA TRP A 113 -4.99 -7.41 2.53
C TRP A 113 -5.41 -8.24 1.31
N PHE A 114 -6.30 -9.23 1.46
CA PHE A 114 -6.75 -10.01 0.31
C PHE A 114 -7.47 -9.16 -0.72
N GLN A 115 -8.25 -8.18 -0.26
CA GLN A 115 -9.03 -7.32 -1.13
C GLN A 115 -8.16 -6.23 -1.77
N SER A 116 -7.28 -5.59 -1.02
CA SER A 116 -6.36 -4.59 -1.59
C SER A 116 -5.39 -5.22 -2.58
N SER A 117 -4.91 -6.43 -2.30
CA SER A 117 -4.08 -7.19 -3.24
C SER A 117 -4.84 -7.56 -4.51
N LEU A 118 -6.10 -8.00 -4.39
CA LEU A 118 -6.92 -8.30 -5.56
C LEU A 118 -7.15 -7.07 -6.44
N LEU A 119 -7.52 -5.94 -5.85
CA LEU A 119 -7.79 -4.71 -6.60
C LEU A 119 -6.53 -4.22 -7.34
N THR A 120 -5.39 -4.19 -6.65
CA THR A 120 -4.13 -3.74 -7.25
C THR A 120 -3.59 -4.74 -8.27
N GLY A 121 -3.73 -6.06 -8.05
CA GLY A 121 -3.36 -7.09 -9.02
C GLY A 121 -4.14 -6.96 -10.33
N ILE A 122 -5.47 -6.78 -10.23
CA ILE A 122 -6.31 -6.55 -11.42
C ILE A 122 -5.94 -5.23 -12.11
N ALA A 123 -5.69 -4.16 -11.34
CA ALA A 123 -5.35 -2.87 -11.91
C ALA A 123 -4.00 -2.85 -12.66
N ILE A 124 -2.99 -3.58 -12.15
CA ILE A 124 -1.63 -3.59 -12.73
C ILE A 124 -1.49 -4.69 -13.80
N ASN A 125 -1.94 -5.91 -13.50
CA ASN A 125 -1.66 -7.10 -14.32
C ASN A 125 -2.93 -7.68 -15.00
N GLY A 126 -4.12 -7.18 -14.69
CA GLY A 126 -5.39 -7.72 -15.21
C GLY A 126 -5.81 -9.06 -14.60
N THR A 127 -5.11 -9.53 -13.56
CA THR A 127 -5.35 -10.84 -12.92
C THR A 127 -5.26 -10.73 -11.39
N ALA A 128 -5.93 -11.64 -10.68
CA ALA A 128 -5.73 -11.77 -9.24
C ALA A 128 -4.27 -12.18 -8.93
N PRO A 129 -3.67 -11.70 -7.83
CA PRO A 129 -2.29 -12.04 -7.48
C PRO A 129 -2.14 -13.42 -6.81
N TYR A 130 -3.25 -14.14 -6.62
CA TYR A 130 -3.29 -15.46 -6.02
C TYR A 130 -4.29 -16.38 -6.72
N LYS A 131 -4.00 -17.69 -6.75
CA LYS A 131 -4.91 -18.73 -7.25
C LYS A 131 -5.92 -19.17 -6.19
N SER A 132 -5.49 -19.21 -4.93
CA SER A 132 -6.32 -19.64 -3.80
C SER A 132 -6.08 -18.74 -2.57
N VAL A 133 -7.12 -18.60 -1.75
CA VAL A 133 -7.05 -17.98 -0.42
C VAL A 133 -7.46 -19.01 0.61
N LEU A 134 -6.63 -19.19 1.65
CA LEU A 134 -6.99 -19.96 2.83
C LEU A 134 -7.02 -19.02 4.04
N THR A 135 -8.08 -19.12 4.83
CA THR A 135 -8.24 -18.31 6.03
C THR A 135 -8.24 -19.17 7.27
N HIS A 136 -7.53 -18.72 8.30
CA HIS A 136 -7.60 -19.33 9.63
C HIS A 136 -8.43 -18.47 10.60
N GLY A 137 -8.93 -19.12 11.65
CA GLY A 137 -9.60 -18.45 12.76
C GLY A 137 -8.63 -17.68 13.66
N PHE A 138 -9.16 -17.04 14.69
CA PHE A 138 -8.33 -16.38 15.70
C PHE A 138 -7.85 -17.36 16.77
N VAL A 139 -6.68 -17.10 17.32
CA VAL A 139 -6.26 -17.72 18.58
C VAL A 139 -7.15 -17.16 19.69
N VAL A 140 -7.73 -18.06 20.48
CA VAL A 140 -8.62 -17.73 21.60
C VAL A 140 -7.99 -18.15 22.93
N ASP A 141 -8.40 -17.51 24.01
CA ASP A 141 -8.08 -17.94 25.37
C ASP A 141 -8.91 -19.16 25.80
N GLU A 142 -8.72 -19.61 27.05
CA GLU A 142 -9.42 -20.75 27.64
C GLU A 142 -10.95 -20.57 27.71
N GLU A 143 -11.43 -19.33 27.68
CA GLU A 143 -12.84 -18.98 27.67
C GLU A 143 -13.40 -18.77 26.26
N GLY A 144 -12.60 -19.04 25.22
CA GLY A 144 -12.99 -18.88 23.82
C GLY A 144 -13.01 -17.42 23.34
N ARG A 145 -12.46 -16.48 24.12
CA ARG A 145 -12.40 -15.06 23.72
C ARG A 145 -11.17 -14.84 22.85
N LYS A 146 -11.34 -14.06 21.77
CA LYS A 146 -10.23 -13.65 20.91
C LYS A 146 -9.14 -13.00 21.76
N GLN A 147 -7.89 -13.45 21.61
CA GLN A 147 -6.76 -12.83 22.29
C GLN A 147 -6.58 -11.38 21.83
N SER A 148 -6.47 -10.44 22.76
CA SER A 148 -6.20 -9.03 22.48
C SER A 148 -5.37 -8.40 23.58
N LYS A 149 -4.45 -7.50 23.19
CA LYS A 149 -3.57 -6.82 24.15
C LYS A 149 -4.37 -6.00 25.18
N SER A 150 -5.50 -5.42 24.78
CA SER A 150 -6.35 -4.62 25.66
C SER A 150 -7.07 -5.45 26.73
N LEU A 151 -7.37 -6.72 26.44
CA LEU A 151 -7.95 -7.66 27.41
C LEU A 151 -6.91 -8.31 28.32
N GLY A 152 -5.61 -8.15 28.02
CA GLY A 152 -4.52 -8.76 28.78
C GLY A 152 -4.44 -10.28 28.66
N ASN A 153 -5.27 -10.90 27.82
CA ASN A 153 -5.35 -12.36 27.63
C ASN A 153 -4.40 -12.90 26.54
N VAL A 154 -3.36 -12.13 26.18
CA VAL A 154 -2.37 -12.54 25.19
C VAL A 154 -1.30 -13.39 25.85
N ILE A 155 -1.10 -14.59 25.33
CA ILE A 155 0.08 -15.39 25.66
C ILE A 155 1.05 -15.28 24.49
N ALA A 156 2.20 -14.65 24.74
CA ALA A 156 3.20 -14.43 23.70
C ALA A 156 3.78 -15.78 23.21
N PRO A 157 3.96 -15.99 21.90
CA PRO A 157 4.51 -17.24 21.36
C PRO A 157 5.85 -17.65 21.99
N GLN A 158 6.68 -16.67 22.37
CA GLN A 158 7.97 -16.91 23.02
C GLN A 158 7.85 -17.63 24.37
N LYS A 159 6.69 -17.55 25.05
CA LYS A 159 6.46 -18.28 26.31
C LYS A 159 6.30 -19.78 26.11
N PHE A 160 6.04 -20.23 24.88
CA PHE A 160 5.86 -21.65 24.53
C PHE A 160 7.02 -22.22 23.71
N GLY A 161 8.11 -21.48 23.55
CA GLY A 161 9.22 -21.86 22.69
C GLY A 161 9.81 -23.22 23.05
N ILE A 162 9.57 -24.21 22.18
CA ILE A 162 10.50 -25.30 21.91
C ILE A 162 11.67 -24.65 21.16
N HIS A 163 12.88 -24.78 21.72
CA HIS A 163 14.14 -24.33 21.13
C HIS A 163 14.50 -25.12 19.88
#